data_AF-A0A2J2HDH4-F1
#
_entry.id   AF-A0A2J2HDH4-F1
#
_cell.length_a   1.000
_cell.length_b   1.000
_cell.length_c   1.000
_cell.angle_alpha   90.00
_cell.angle_beta   90.00
_cell.angle_gamma   90.00
#
_symmetry.space_group_name_H-M   'P 1'
#
loop_
_entity.id
_entity.type
_entity.pdbx_description
1 polymer ?
#
loop_
_entity_poly.entity_id
_entity_poly.type
_entity_poly.pdbx_seq_one_letter_code
_entity_poly.pdbx_strand_id
1 'polypeptide(L)'
;MTNCGNGVCPICGSCLILDMREWMLVCPVCGYVFKDGVFYEYLTGRLGTYVRSELLGKGRWAGVMGVKIRGITGLRQWIASKTNSQRSTGEAMANYTERLAKALIGTGDFGEEEARALAEAFVRHYRALRYRDGVRASLPKVETVVEVLDSITSGRSNAEGGRYDMAIASALRRAFTTTGVYKPLTRRALRLLRIAEPSEDLVELGIKYFEMIYKHLKETGKEARKYVTWIAIAATAMAATGGRPMAIKAVLVRNRLKKIIKELDLDKILENIESQNAENEIKL
;
A
#
# COMPACT_ATOMS: atom_id res chain seq x y z
N MET A 1 -30.80 -11.81 -24.56
CA MET A 1 -29.34 -11.93 -24.28
C MET A 1 -29.19 -12.06 -22.77
N THR A 2 -28.61 -13.17 -22.30
CA THR A 2 -28.39 -13.42 -20.87
C THR A 2 -27.41 -12.39 -20.30
N ASN A 3 -27.85 -11.61 -19.32
CA ASN A 3 -27.02 -10.65 -18.59
C ASN A 3 -26.02 -11.44 -17.72
N CYS A 4 -24.86 -11.79 -18.29
CA CYS A 4 -23.76 -12.32 -17.52
C CYS A 4 -23.10 -11.18 -16.73
N GLY A 5 -23.47 -10.99 -15.47
CA GLY A 5 -22.95 -9.91 -14.60
C GLY A 5 -21.42 -9.94 -14.36
N ASN A 6 -20.76 -11.07 -14.68
CA ASN A 6 -19.31 -11.26 -14.60
C ASN A 6 -18.63 -11.37 -15.98
N GLY A 7 -19.37 -11.14 -17.06
CA GLY A 7 -18.87 -11.20 -18.43
C GLY A 7 -18.97 -12.60 -19.04
N VAL A 8 -18.56 -12.67 -20.30
CA VAL A 8 -18.71 -13.84 -21.16
C VAL A 8 -17.33 -14.39 -21.52
N CYS A 9 -17.16 -15.71 -21.46
CA CYS A 9 -15.94 -16.37 -21.86
C CYS A 9 -15.67 -16.17 -23.37
N PRO A 10 -14.47 -15.70 -23.77
CA PRO A 10 -14.15 -15.42 -25.16
C PRO A 10 -13.93 -16.69 -25.98
N ILE A 11 -13.76 -17.84 -25.32
CA ILE A 11 -13.56 -19.13 -25.97
C ILE A 11 -14.89 -19.80 -26.29
N CYS A 12 -15.83 -19.83 -25.34
CA CYS A 12 -17.05 -20.64 -25.47
C CYS A 12 -18.36 -19.88 -25.24
N GLY A 13 -18.33 -18.57 -25.01
CA GLY A 13 -19.55 -17.78 -24.89
C GLY A 13 -20.33 -17.98 -23.58
N SER A 14 -19.82 -18.75 -22.63
CA SER A 14 -20.49 -19.02 -21.34
C SER A 14 -20.24 -17.89 -20.33
N CYS A 15 -21.18 -17.65 -19.42
CA CYS A 15 -20.97 -16.69 -18.33
C CYS A 15 -19.78 -17.12 -17.47
N LEU A 16 -18.93 -16.18 -17.11
CA LEU A 16 -17.80 -16.40 -16.21
C LEU A 16 -18.29 -16.53 -14.77
N ILE A 17 -17.65 -17.42 -14.00
CA ILE A 17 -17.87 -17.56 -12.57
C ILE A 17 -16.63 -17.12 -11.82
N LEU A 18 -16.82 -16.54 -10.64
CA LEU A 18 -15.72 -16.22 -9.75
C LEU A 18 -15.37 -17.48 -8.96
N ASP A 19 -14.17 -18.02 -9.19
CA ASP A 19 -13.62 -19.01 -8.27
C ASP A 19 -13.17 -18.30 -6.99
N MET A 20 -13.93 -18.47 -5.90
CA MET A 20 -13.65 -17.83 -4.61
C MET A 20 -12.43 -18.41 -3.89
N ARG A 21 -11.91 -19.59 -4.31
CA ARG A 21 -10.72 -20.21 -3.72
C ARG A 21 -9.45 -19.56 -4.26
N GLU A 22 -9.42 -19.31 -5.57
CA GLU A 22 -8.25 -18.76 -6.24
C GLU A 22 -8.41 -17.29 -6.64
N TRP A 23 -9.60 -16.71 -6.43
CA TRP A 23 -9.96 -15.31 -6.75
C TRP A 23 -9.74 -14.96 -8.22
N MET A 24 -10.17 -15.84 -9.12
CA MET A 24 -10.05 -15.68 -10.57
C MET A 24 -11.41 -15.84 -11.24
N LEU A 25 -11.64 -15.13 -12.36
CA LEU A 25 -12.75 -15.46 -13.24
C LEU A 25 -12.39 -16.69 -14.04
N VAL A 26 -13.17 -17.74 -13.85
CA VAL A 26 -13.01 -19.01 -14.53
C VAL A 26 -14.25 -19.26 -15.36
N CYS A 27 -14.06 -19.71 -16.59
CA CYS A 27 -15.16 -20.24 -17.35
C CYS A 27 -15.52 -21.63 -16.81
N PRO A 28 -16.77 -21.85 -16.34
CA PRO A 28 -17.17 -23.14 -15.81
C PRO A 28 -17.21 -24.24 -16.88
N VAL A 29 -17.29 -23.86 -18.15
CA VAL A 29 -17.45 -24.80 -19.27
C VAL A 29 -16.11 -25.24 -19.85
N CYS A 30 -15.19 -24.30 -20.12
CA CYS A 30 -13.91 -24.62 -20.75
C CYS A 30 -12.70 -24.52 -19.82
N GLY A 31 -12.89 -24.13 -18.56
CA GLY A 31 -11.82 -23.97 -17.58
C GLY A 31 -10.88 -22.80 -17.88
N TYR A 32 -11.22 -21.93 -18.84
CA TYR A 32 -10.40 -20.77 -19.16
C TYR A 32 -10.33 -19.83 -17.97
N VAL A 33 -9.10 -19.60 -17.50
CA VAL A 33 -8.81 -18.69 -16.39
C VAL A 33 -8.40 -17.34 -16.99
N PHE A 34 -9.16 -16.30 -16.67
CA PHE A 34 -8.79 -14.93 -17.04
C PHE A 34 -7.59 -14.48 -16.20
N LYS A 35 -6.42 -14.33 -16.87
CA LYS A 35 -5.18 -13.85 -16.25
C LYS A 35 -5.08 -12.32 -16.27
N ASP A 36 -4.29 -11.83 -15.33
CA ASP A 36 -4.07 -10.44 -14.91
C ASP A 36 -4.28 -9.33 -15.95
N GLY A 37 -5.10 -8.33 -15.59
CA GLY A 37 -5.29 -7.07 -16.32
C GLY A 37 -6.76 -6.74 -16.57
N VAL A 38 -7.45 -7.65 -17.25
CA VAL A 38 -8.83 -7.46 -17.74
C VAL A 38 -9.87 -7.47 -16.60
N PHE A 39 -9.62 -8.23 -15.53
CA PHE A 39 -10.51 -8.32 -14.36
C PHE A 39 -10.68 -7.00 -13.60
N TYR A 40 -9.62 -6.19 -13.54
CA TYR A 40 -9.63 -4.90 -12.84
C TYR A 40 -10.40 -3.84 -13.63
N GLU A 41 -10.21 -3.78 -14.95
CA GLU A 41 -10.94 -2.87 -15.84
C GLU A 41 -12.45 -3.19 -15.85
N TYR A 42 -12.80 -4.48 -15.78
CA TYR A 42 -14.18 -4.95 -15.69
C TYR A 42 -14.87 -4.56 -14.37
N LEU A 43 -14.20 -4.70 -13.22
CA LEU A 43 -14.78 -4.36 -11.91
C LEU A 43 -14.84 -2.85 -11.63
N THR A 44 -13.93 -2.07 -12.21
CA THR A 44 -13.80 -0.62 -11.95
C THR A 44 -14.44 0.26 -13.03
N GLY A 45 -14.85 -0.30 -14.17
CA GLY A 45 -15.45 0.44 -15.28
C GLY A 45 -14.49 1.37 -16.02
N ARG A 46 -13.18 1.31 -15.73
CA ARG A 46 -12.15 2.09 -16.42
C ARG A 46 -11.54 1.24 -17.53
N LEU A 47 -11.88 1.54 -18.78
CA LEU A 47 -11.19 1.03 -19.97
C LEU A 47 -9.76 1.56 -19.98
N GLY A 48 -8.80 0.70 -19.62
CA GLY A 48 -7.38 0.97 -19.86
C GLY A 48 -7.02 0.67 -21.31
N THR A 49 -5.97 1.31 -21.79
CA THR A 49 -5.40 1.17 -23.15
C THR A 49 -4.87 -0.24 -23.48
N TYR A 50 -4.99 -1.21 -22.57
CA TYR A 50 -4.48 -2.58 -22.71
C TYR A 50 -5.41 -3.53 -23.48
N VAL A 51 -6.69 -3.18 -23.66
CA VAL A 51 -7.67 -4.00 -24.43
C VAL A 51 -7.26 -4.13 -25.92
N ARG A 52 -6.41 -3.24 -26.43
CA ARG A 52 -5.99 -3.29 -27.84
C ARG A 52 -4.92 -4.32 -28.16
N SER A 53 -4.19 -4.85 -27.18
CA SER A 53 -3.07 -5.78 -27.43
C SER A 53 -3.50 -7.24 -27.63
N GLU A 54 -4.50 -7.74 -26.89
CA GLU A 54 -4.91 -9.15 -27.00
C GLU A 54 -5.95 -9.39 -28.10
N LEU A 55 -6.71 -8.37 -28.51
CA LEU A 55 -7.67 -8.49 -29.62
C LEU A 55 -7.04 -8.29 -31.02
N LEU A 56 -5.77 -7.87 -31.11
CA LEU A 56 -5.06 -7.66 -32.39
C LEU A 56 -3.84 -8.57 -32.60
N GLY A 57 -3.62 -9.56 -31.74
CA GLY A 57 -2.45 -10.44 -31.75
C GLY A 57 -2.51 -11.66 -32.69
N LYS A 58 -3.13 -11.54 -33.87
CA LYS A 58 -2.93 -12.49 -34.99
C LYS A 58 -2.58 -11.70 -36.25
N GLY A 59 -1.33 -11.25 -36.34
CA GLY A 59 -0.84 -10.60 -37.56
C GLY A 59 0.54 -9.98 -37.42
N ARG A 60 1.55 -10.71 -37.93
CA ARG A 60 2.83 -10.26 -38.50
C ARG A 60 3.72 -9.25 -37.73
N TRP A 61 4.95 -9.71 -37.53
CA TRP A 61 6.14 -8.90 -37.29
C TRP A 61 6.33 -7.77 -38.33
N ALA A 62 6.62 -6.56 -37.84
CA ALA A 62 7.49 -5.58 -38.48
C ALA A 62 7.96 -4.58 -37.40
N GLY A 63 9.21 -4.15 -37.48
CA GLY A 63 9.93 -3.50 -36.39
C GLY A 63 9.58 -2.04 -36.11
N VAL A 64 10.41 -1.47 -35.22
CA VAL A 64 10.96 -0.10 -35.22
C VAL A 64 10.82 0.62 -33.86
N MET A 65 12.00 0.87 -33.26
CA MET A 65 12.42 1.93 -32.32
C MET A 65 11.64 2.09 -31.00
N GLY A 66 12.26 2.15 -29.81
CA GLY A 66 13.53 2.78 -29.49
C GLY A 66 13.28 3.83 -28.40
N VAL A 67 13.16 3.41 -27.14
CA VAL A 67 13.21 4.32 -25.99
C VAL A 67 14.21 3.77 -24.97
N LYS A 68 15.37 4.42 -24.92
CA LYS A 68 16.41 4.22 -23.89
C LYS A 68 15.84 4.61 -22.52
N ILE A 69 15.57 3.62 -21.67
CA ILE A 69 15.49 3.86 -20.22
C ILE A 69 16.91 3.66 -19.68
N ARG A 70 17.64 4.77 -19.56
CA ARG A 70 18.89 4.84 -18.79
C ARG A 70 18.53 4.92 -17.30
N GLY A 71 19.11 4.03 -16.51
CA GLY A 71 19.42 4.31 -15.09
C GLY A 71 18.68 3.49 -14.03
N ILE A 72 18.78 2.16 -14.05
CA ILE A 72 18.69 1.35 -12.82
C ILE A 72 19.89 0.40 -12.80
N THR A 73 21.08 0.97 -12.61
CA THR A 73 22.29 0.24 -12.28
C THR A 73 22.64 0.58 -10.84
N GLY A 74 22.26 -0.31 -9.93
CA GLY A 74 22.55 -0.14 -8.50
C GLY A 74 21.79 -1.10 -7.59
N LEU A 75 21.60 -2.35 -8.02
CA LEU A 75 20.91 -3.35 -7.19
C LEU A 75 21.65 -4.70 -7.21
N ARG A 76 22.98 -4.65 -7.07
CA ARG A 76 23.82 -5.81 -6.78
C ARG A 76 25.06 -5.38 -6.00
N GLN A 77 24.90 -5.30 -4.69
CA GLN A 77 25.88 -5.62 -3.64
C GLN A 77 25.39 -4.89 -2.40
N TRP A 78 25.14 -5.62 -1.32
CA TRP A 78 25.90 -5.47 -0.07
C TRP A 78 25.24 -6.30 1.03
N ILE A 79 26.04 -7.23 1.54
CA ILE A 79 25.79 -8.09 2.67
C ILE A 79 26.13 -7.30 3.94
N ALA A 80 25.31 -7.48 4.99
CA ALA A 80 25.54 -7.09 6.38
C ALA A 80 25.71 -5.58 6.68
N SER A 81 24.59 -4.88 6.92
CA SER A 81 24.61 -3.55 7.55
C SER A 81 24.83 -3.68 9.07
N LYS A 82 26.07 -3.46 9.51
CA LYS A 82 26.37 -3.08 10.90
C LYS A 82 25.83 -1.67 11.15
N THR A 83 24.97 -1.54 12.16
CA THR A 83 24.44 -0.25 12.65
C THR A 83 25.58 0.62 13.20
N ASN A 84 26.20 1.44 12.34
CA ASN A 84 27.12 2.48 12.78
C ASN A 84 26.31 3.71 13.21
N SER A 85 26.42 4.04 14.48
CA SER A 85 25.62 5.06 15.12
C SER A 85 26.40 6.37 15.30
N GLN A 86 25.72 7.52 15.20
CA GLN A 86 26.35 8.84 15.41
C GLN A 86 26.00 9.36 16.82
N ARG A 87 27.02 9.80 17.58
CA ARG A 87 26.86 10.58 18.82
C ARG A 87 26.46 12.01 18.47
N SER A 88 25.60 12.65 19.27
CA SER A 88 25.09 13.99 18.93
C SER A 88 24.67 14.85 20.14
N THR A 89 25.17 16.08 20.17
CA THR A 89 24.75 17.23 20.99
C THR A 89 23.45 17.88 20.46
N GLY A 90 22.91 18.92 21.12
CA GLY A 90 21.63 19.57 20.76
C GLY A 90 21.58 20.18 19.34
N GLU A 91 22.68 20.78 18.88
CA GLU A 91 22.79 21.36 17.53
C GLU A 91 22.85 20.26 16.44
N ALA A 92 23.55 19.16 16.73
CA ALA A 92 23.56 17.97 15.88
C ALA A 92 22.17 17.32 15.76
N MET A 93 21.24 17.59 16.68
CA MET A 93 19.86 17.11 16.61
C MET A 93 18.97 17.92 15.68
N ALA A 94 19.04 19.24 15.76
CA ALA A 94 18.38 20.09 14.77
C ALA A 94 18.84 19.72 13.35
N ASN A 95 20.15 19.53 13.19
CA ASN A 95 20.75 19.10 11.92
C ASN A 95 20.27 17.69 11.48
N TYR A 96 20.20 16.71 12.40
CA TYR A 96 19.68 15.38 12.04
C TYR A 96 18.22 15.42 11.59
N THR A 97 17.35 16.11 12.33
CA THR A 97 15.94 16.24 12.00
C THR A 97 15.77 16.90 10.64
N GLU A 98 16.52 17.97 10.36
CA GLU A 98 16.48 18.65 9.06
C GLU A 98 16.95 17.74 7.92
N ARG A 99 18.04 17.00 8.12
CA ARG A 99 18.54 16.02 7.14
C ARG A 99 17.52 14.92 6.87
N LEU A 100 16.86 14.41 7.92
CA LEU A 100 15.81 13.40 7.79
C LEU A 100 14.59 13.96 7.05
N ALA A 101 14.14 15.18 7.38
CA ALA A 101 13.04 15.82 6.70
C ALA A 101 13.34 16.02 5.20
N LYS A 102 14.54 16.51 4.85
CA LYS A 102 14.98 16.62 3.45
C LYS A 102 14.99 15.26 2.73
N ALA A 103 15.45 14.20 3.40
CA ALA A 103 15.44 12.86 2.82
C ALA A 103 14.01 12.33 2.61
N LEU A 104 13.08 12.60 3.53
CA LEU A 104 11.66 12.25 3.39
C LEU A 104 11.01 12.99 2.22
N ILE A 105 11.25 14.30 2.08
CA ILE A 105 10.78 15.08 0.92
C ILE A 105 11.34 14.49 -0.38
N GLY A 106 12.61 14.08 -0.37
CA GLY A 106 13.27 13.43 -1.50
C GLY A 106 12.62 12.13 -1.99
N THR A 107 11.75 11.48 -1.20
CA THR A 107 10.98 10.31 -1.66
C THR A 107 9.77 10.69 -2.52
N GLY A 108 9.42 11.97 -2.57
CA GLY A 108 8.30 12.51 -3.34
C GLY A 108 6.93 12.18 -2.77
N ASP A 109 6.82 11.80 -1.49
CA ASP A 109 5.53 11.53 -0.82
C ASP A 109 5.14 12.59 0.22
N PHE A 110 6.11 13.39 0.66
CA PHE A 110 5.98 14.28 1.80
C PHE A 110 6.06 15.74 1.34
N GLY A 111 5.13 16.56 1.83
CA GLY A 111 5.32 18.00 1.90
C GLY A 111 6.33 18.39 2.98
N GLU A 112 6.77 19.65 2.98
CA GLU A 112 7.77 20.13 3.93
C GLU A 112 7.31 20.02 5.39
N GLU A 113 6.08 20.46 5.69
CA GLU A 113 5.50 20.40 7.03
C GLU A 113 5.31 18.96 7.51
N GLU A 114 4.81 18.09 6.62
CA GLU A 114 4.62 16.66 6.87
C GLU A 114 5.96 15.98 7.22
N ALA A 115 7.00 16.26 6.44
CA ALA A 115 8.34 15.71 6.64
C ALA A 115 8.97 16.19 7.95
N ARG A 116 8.89 17.49 8.24
CA ARG A 116 9.45 18.09 9.47
C ARG A 116 8.78 17.50 10.71
N ALA A 117 7.45 17.47 10.73
CA ALA A 117 6.69 16.92 11.85
C ALA A 117 7.00 15.44 12.09
N LEU A 118 7.08 14.63 11.02
CA LEU A 118 7.39 13.21 11.16
C LEU A 118 8.83 12.98 11.65
N ALA A 119 9.81 13.74 11.12
CA ALA A 119 11.22 13.62 11.51
C ALA A 119 11.43 13.92 13.00
N GLU A 120 10.82 15.01 13.51
CA GLU A 120 10.86 15.38 14.92
C GLU A 120 10.24 14.31 15.82
N ALA A 121 9.04 13.85 15.46
CA ALA A 121 8.33 12.82 16.20
C ALA A 121 9.09 11.49 16.19
N PHE A 122 9.72 11.12 15.07
CA PHE A 122 10.56 9.93 14.97
C PHE A 122 11.73 9.97 15.95
N VAL A 123 12.50 11.06 15.96
CA VAL A 123 13.67 11.24 16.85
C VAL A 123 13.26 11.09 18.31
N ARG A 124 12.16 11.75 18.70
CA ARG A 124 11.60 11.68 20.05
C ARG A 124 11.23 10.24 20.44
N HIS A 125 10.48 9.54 19.59
CA HIS A 125 10.02 8.18 19.88
C HIS A 125 11.14 7.15 19.85
N TYR A 126 12.09 7.27 18.92
CA TYR A 126 13.23 6.36 18.84
C TYR A 126 14.11 6.44 20.08
N ARG A 127 14.38 7.65 20.58
CA ARG A 127 15.11 7.85 21.83
C ARG A 127 14.37 7.29 23.04
N ALA A 128 13.06 7.55 23.14
CA ALA A 128 12.27 7.02 24.25
C ALA A 128 12.26 5.49 24.29
N LEU A 129 12.26 4.83 23.12
CA LEU A 129 12.41 3.38 23.02
C LEU A 129 13.80 2.92 23.49
N ARG A 130 14.87 3.50 22.93
CA ARG A 130 16.25 3.09 23.22
C ARG A 130 16.73 3.45 24.62
N TYR A 131 16.19 4.51 25.23
CA TYR A 131 16.45 4.86 26.62
C TYR A 131 15.96 3.77 27.58
N ARG A 132 14.81 3.14 27.27
CA ARG A 132 14.29 1.99 28.05
C ARG A 132 15.17 0.75 27.91
N ASP A 133 15.89 0.62 26.82
CA ASP A 133 16.83 -0.49 26.57
C ASP A 133 18.20 -0.29 27.24
N GLY A 134 18.39 0.78 28.05
CA GLY A 134 19.67 1.09 28.70
C GLY A 134 20.77 1.59 27.75
N VAL A 135 20.46 1.76 26.47
CA VAL A 135 21.39 2.27 25.46
C VAL A 135 21.26 3.78 25.39
N ARG A 136 22.32 4.54 25.73
CA ARG A 136 22.39 5.98 25.43
C ARG A 136 22.30 6.15 23.91
N ALA A 137 21.10 6.50 23.44
CA ALA A 137 20.65 6.29 22.08
C ALA A 137 21.30 7.24 21.08
N SER A 138 22.38 6.79 20.46
CA SER A 138 22.84 7.30 19.18
C SER A 138 21.75 7.09 18.11
N LEU A 139 21.45 8.12 17.33
CA LEU A 139 20.44 8.03 16.28
C LEU A 139 20.92 7.13 15.14
N PRO A 140 19.99 6.44 14.44
CA PRO A 140 20.32 5.69 13.25
C PRO A 140 20.74 6.64 12.12
N LYS A 141 21.35 6.12 11.06
CA LYS A 141 21.60 6.90 9.85
C LYS A 141 20.29 7.26 9.16
N VAL A 142 20.22 8.43 8.55
CA VAL A 142 19.01 8.93 7.86
C VAL A 142 18.58 7.97 6.76
N GLU A 143 19.54 7.47 5.99
CA GLU A 143 19.32 6.55 4.87
C GLU A 143 18.67 5.25 5.37
N THR A 144 19.12 4.73 6.51
CA THR A 144 18.52 3.55 7.16
C THR A 144 17.08 3.79 7.60
N VAL A 145 16.73 5.00 8.05
CA VAL A 145 15.34 5.32 8.40
C VAL A 145 14.44 5.30 7.16
N VAL A 146 14.92 5.85 6.04
CA VAL A 146 14.20 5.84 4.75
C VAL A 146 14.05 4.41 4.22
N GLU A 147 15.11 3.60 4.27
CA GLU A 147 15.06 2.18 3.88
C GLU A 147 14.04 1.39 4.71
N VAL A 148 13.99 1.62 6.03
CA VAL A 148 12.99 0.99 6.90
C VAL A 148 11.59 1.47 6.54
N LEU A 149 11.40 2.77 6.26
CA LEU A 149 10.11 3.32 5.82
C LEU A 149 9.63 2.63 4.52
N ASP A 150 10.50 2.52 3.52
CA ASP A 150 10.21 1.82 2.26
C ASP A 150 9.84 0.36 2.51
N SER A 151 10.59 -0.30 3.40
CA SER A 151 10.37 -1.70 3.75
C SER A 151 9.01 -1.91 4.45
N ILE A 152 8.65 -1.10 5.45
CA ILE A 152 7.35 -1.23 6.15
C ILE A 152 6.16 -0.83 5.29
N THR A 153 6.37 0.00 4.26
CA THR A 153 5.32 0.42 3.32
C THR A 153 5.19 -0.52 2.11
N SER A 154 6.13 -1.42 1.87
CA SER A 154 6.00 -2.50 0.87
C SER A 154 4.89 -3.52 1.18
N GLY A 155 4.39 -3.51 2.41
CA GLY A 155 3.40 -4.49 2.90
C GLY A 155 3.98 -5.82 3.36
N ARG A 156 5.28 -6.09 3.13
CA ARG A 156 5.94 -7.35 3.56
C ARG A 156 6.39 -7.30 5.02
N SER A 157 6.18 -8.38 5.75
CA SER A 157 6.69 -8.53 7.11
C SER A 157 8.16 -8.99 7.14
N ASN A 158 8.83 -8.85 8.29
CA ASN A 158 10.19 -9.39 8.46
C ASN A 158 10.27 -10.91 8.27
N ALA A 159 9.22 -11.64 8.66
CA ALA A 159 9.10 -13.09 8.43
C ALA A 159 9.08 -13.45 6.93
N GLU A 160 8.69 -12.51 6.07
CA GLU A 160 8.60 -12.67 4.60
C GLU A 160 9.79 -12.04 3.86
N GLY A 161 10.88 -11.78 4.59
CA GLY A 161 12.12 -11.26 4.01
C GLY A 161 12.25 -9.74 3.99
N GLY A 162 11.35 -8.99 4.65
CA GLY A 162 11.47 -7.53 4.77
C GLY A 162 12.71 -7.04 5.53
N ARG A 163 13.26 -7.86 6.44
CA ARG A 163 14.52 -7.66 7.19
C ARG A 163 14.83 -6.21 7.60
N TYR A 164 13.87 -5.51 8.19
CA TYR A 164 14.02 -4.13 8.68
C TYR A 164 14.18 -4.05 10.20
N ASP A 165 14.87 -3.02 10.69
CA ASP A 165 15.07 -2.76 12.12
C ASP A 165 13.72 -2.44 12.80
N MET A 166 13.35 -3.28 13.78
CA MET A 166 12.06 -3.18 14.47
C MET A 166 11.95 -1.96 15.39
N ALA A 167 13.04 -1.45 15.93
CA ALA A 167 13.04 -0.25 16.76
C ALA A 167 12.79 1.00 15.90
N ILE A 168 13.43 1.09 14.73
CA ILE A 168 13.18 2.15 13.74
C ILE A 168 11.74 2.06 13.24
N ALA A 169 11.27 0.87 12.85
CA ALA A 169 9.90 0.66 12.39
C ALA A 169 8.87 1.04 13.48
N SER A 170 9.11 0.65 14.74
CA SER A 170 8.23 1.02 15.85
C SER A 170 8.23 2.53 16.11
N ALA A 171 9.38 3.20 16.01
CA ALA A 171 9.47 4.65 16.17
C ALA A 171 8.73 5.38 15.05
N LEU A 172 8.88 4.95 13.79
CA LEU A 172 8.15 5.49 12.64
C LEU A 172 6.64 5.33 12.79
N ARG A 173 6.16 4.12 13.14
CA ARG A 173 4.73 3.88 13.39
C ARG A 173 4.17 4.79 14.48
N ARG A 174 4.90 4.97 15.58
CA ARG A 174 4.52 5.91 16.65
C ARG A 174 4.54 7.36 16.19
N ALA A 175 5.52 7.75 15.37
CA ALA A 175 5.60 9.08 14.80
C ALA A 175 4.35 9.39 13.96
N PHE A 176 4.01 8.51 13.00
CA PHE A 176 2.79 8.63 12.20
C PHE A 176 1.53 8.73 13.06
N THR A 177 1.39 7.87 14.07
CA THR A 177 0.22 7.91 14.96
C THR A 177 0.14 9.19 15.79
N THR A 178 1.27 9.77 16.19
CA THR A 178 1.28 10.97 17.03
C THR A 178 1.06 12.24 16.22
N THR A 179 1.57 12.28 14.99
CA THR A 179 1.47 13.46 14.12
C THR A 179 0.22 13.45 13.25
N GLY A 180 -0.39 12.28 13.00
CA GLY A 180 -1.51 12.14 12.07
C GLY A 180 -1.11 12.29 10.60
N VAL A 181 0.19 12.28 10.28
CA VAL A 181 0.73 12.51 8.92
C VAL A 181 0.56 11.25 8.06
N TYR A 182 -0.68 10.86 7.76
CA TYR A 182 -0.97 9.63 7.03
C TYR A 182 -1.02 9.83 5.51
N LYS A 183 -1.20 11.06 5.00
CA LYS A 183 -1.24 11.35 3.54
C LYS A 183 -0.04 10.75 2.79
N PRO A 184 1.21 10.86 3.27
CA PRO A 184 2.35 10.23 2.61
C PRO A 184 2.26 8.70 2.52
N LEU A 185 1.66 8.03 3.52
CA LEU A 185 1.45 6.57 3.47
C LEU A 185 0.42 6.18 2.41
N THR A 186 -0.64 6.98 2.25
CA THR A 186 -1.65 6.79 1.21
C THR A 186 -1.05 7.00 -0.18
N ARG A 187 -0.24 8.06 -0.38
CA ARG A 187 0.49 8.29 -1.64
C ARG A 187 1.41 7.11 -1.98
N ARG A 188 2.16 6.59 -1.00
CA ARG A 188 3.00 5.39 -1.16
C ARG A 188 2.19 4.16 -1.51
N ALA A 189 1.07 3.92 -0.83
CA ALA A 189 0.19 2.80 -1.10
C ALA A 189 -0.42 2.85 -2.51
N LEU A 190 -0.79 4.03 -3.02
CA LEU A 190 -1.30 4.20 -4.39
C LEU A 190 -0.25 3.76 -5.42
N ARG A 191 1.00 4.17 -5.22
CA ARG A 191 2.14 3.77 -6.07
C ARG A 191 2.42 2.27 -5.96
N LEU A 192 2.36 1.70 -4.74
CA LEU A 192 2.56 0.28 -4.50
C LEU A 192 1.52 -0.56 -5.27
N LEU A 193 0.25 -0.20 -5.15
CA LEU A 193 -0.85 -0.97 -5.72
C LEU A 193 -1.00 -0.79 -7.24
N ARG A 194 -0.30 0.19 -7.84
CA ARG A 194 -0.31 0.51 -9.29
C ARG A 194 -1.72 0.74 -9.85
N ILE A 195 -2.57 1.36 -9.04
CA ILE A 195 -4.00 1.54 -9.32
C ILE A 195 -4.25 2.79 -10.17
N ALA A 196 -3.66 3.91 -9.76
CA ALA A 196 -3.83 5.22 -10.38
C ALA A 196 -2.68 6.14 -9.96
N GLU A 197 -2.46 7.22 -10.71
CA GLU A 197 -1.65 8.32 -10.21
C GLU A 197 -2.31 8.92 -8.97
N PRO A 198 -1.54 9.30 -7.94
CA PRO A 198 -2.11 9.91 -6.73
C PRO A 198 -2.73 11.26 -7.06
N SER A 199 -4.06 11.35 -7.09
CA SER A 199 -4.78 12.63 -7.03
C SER A 199 -5.09 12.96 -5.57
N GLU A 200 -5.15 14.27 -5.23
CA GLU A 200 -5.47 14.67 -3.85
C GLU A 200 -6.85 14.17 -3.41
N ASP A 201 -7.86 14.14 -4.29
CA ASP A 201 -9.19 13.57 -3.97
C ASP A 201 -9.11 12.10 -3.55
N LEU A 202 -8.30 11.29 -4.25
CA LEU A 202 -8.10 9.88 -3.90
C LEU A 202 -7.31 9.73 -2.60
N VAL A 203 -6.34 10.62 -2.36
CA VAL A 203 -5.58 10.64 -1.10
C VAL A 203 -6.50 10.97 0.06
N GLU A 204 -7.36 11.99 -0.06
CA GLU A 204 -8.32 12.39 0.97
C GLU A 204 -9.36 11.30 1.25
N LEU A 205 -9.89 10.65 0.20
CA LEU A 205 -10.77 9.49 0.37
C LEU A 205 -10.05 8.33 1.07
N GLY A 206 -8.79 8.09 0.72
CA GLY A 206 -7.93 7.12 1.39
C GLY A 206 -7.73 7.45 2.87
N ILE A 207 -7.62 8.72 3.25
CA ILE A 207 -7.53 9.14 4.65
C ILE A 207 -8.82 8.85 5.42
N LYS A 208 -9.99 9.11 4.83
CA LYS A 208 -11.28 8.77 5.46
C LYS A 208 -11.39 7.27 5.77
N TYR A 209 -11.03 6.42 4.80
CA TYR A 209 -11.01 4.97 5.02
C TYR A 209 -9.92 4.54 6.03
N PHE A 210 -8.78 5.23 6.04
CA PHE A 210 -7.72 4.98 7.02
C PHE A 210 -8.25 5.17 8.44
N GLU A 211 -8.89 6.32 8.69
CA GLU A 211 -9.42 6.67 10.01
C GLU A 211 -10.51 5.68 10.45
N MET A 212 -11.39 5.29 9.53
CA MET A 212 -12.43 4.29 9.78
C MET A 212 -11.83 2.93 10.19
N ILE A 213 -10.86 2.40 9.44
CA ILE A 213 -10.20 1.13 9.78
C ILE A 213 -9.44 1.28 11.10
N TYR A 214 -8.72 2.38 11.29
CA TYR A 214 -7.95 2.63 12.51
C TYR A 214 -8.84 2.66 13.75
N LYS A 215 -10.01 3.32 13.65
CA LYS A 215 -11.02 3.37 14.73
C LYS A 215 -11.58 1.98 15.02
N HIS A 216 -11.97 1.22 14.00
CA HIS A 216 -12.48 -0.14 14.17
C HIS A 216 -11.48 -1.07 14.87
N LEU A 217 -10.19 -1.00 14.49
CA LEU A 217 -9.15 -1.79 15.14
C LEU A 217 -8.95 -1.39 16.61
N LYS A 218 -9.08 -0.10 16.92
CA LYS A 218 -9.00 0.39 18.31
C LYS A 218 -10.18 -0.11 19.15
N GLU A 219 -11.40 -0.08 18.60
CA GLU A 219 -12.62 -0.55 19.26
C GLU A 219 -12.61 -2.05 19.51
N THR A 220 -12.00 -2.83 18.62
CA THR A 220 -11.83 -4.29 18.78
C THR A 220 -10.65 -4.68 19.68
N GLY A 221 -10.00 -3.71 20.34
CA GLY A 221 -8.88 -3.94 21.26
C GLY A 221 -7.55 -4.28 20.58
N LYS A 222 -7.48 -4.23 19.24
CA LYS A 222 -6.23 -4.43 18.50
C LYS A 222 -5.33 -3.20 18.63
N GLU A 223 -4.01 -3.44 18.67
CA GLU A 223 -3.02 -2.36 18.62
C GLU A 223 -2.93 -1.75 17.22
N ALA A 224 -3.91 -0.93 16.83
CA ALA A 224 -4.01 -0.30 15.49
C ALA A 224 -2.70 0.38 15.05
N ARG A 225 -1.96 0.97 15.99
CA ARG A 225 -0.62 1.56 15.77
C ARG A 225 0.40 0.61 15.12
N LYS A 226 0.31 -0.70 15.38
CA LYS A 226 1.23 -1.71 14.79
C LYS A 226 0.95 -1.89 13.29
N TYR A 227 -0.26 -1.56 12.86
CA TYR A 227 -0.78 -1.83 11.53
C TYR A 227 -0.90 -0.59 10.65
N VAL A 228 -0.43 0.58 11.09
CA VAL A 228 -0.57 1.87 10.36
C VAL A 228 -0.24 1.76 8.86
N THR A 229 0.83 1.08 8.46
CA THR A 229 1.16 0.92 7.03
C THR A 229 0.20 -0.02 6.30
N TRP A 230 -0.24 -1.10 6.94
CA TRP A 230 -1.24 -2.01 6.37
C TRP A 230 -2.63 -1.36 6.28
N ILE A 231 -2.99 -0.52 7.26
CA ILE A 231 -4.21 0.27 7.25
C ILE A 231 -4.17 1.23 6.06
N ALA A 232 -3.06 1.94 5.82
CA ALA A 232 -2.91 2.81 4.65
C ALA A 232 -3.07 2.05 3.33
N ILE A 233 -2.47 0.87 3.21
CA ILE A 233 -2.62 0.02 2.02
C ILE A 233 -4.09 -0.40 1.82
N ALA A 234 -4.74 -0.90 2.87
CA ALA A 234 -6.14 -1.32 2.80
C ALA A 234 -7.05 -0.14 2.45
N ALA A 235 -6.94 0.97 3.17
CA ALA A 235 -7.70 2.19 2.95
C ALA A 235 -7.53 2.73 1.52
N THR A 236 -6.32 2.64 0.97
CA THR A 236 -6.04 3.02 -0.41
C THR A 236 -6.73 2.09 -1.39
N ALA A 237 -6.71 0.78 -1.16
CA ALA A 237 -7.47 -0.16 -1.97
C ALA A 237 -8.97 0.13 -1.93
N MET A 238 -9.50 0.53 -0.76
CA MET A 238 -10.91 0.95 -0.62
C MET A 238 -11.23 2.21 -1.42
N ALA A 239 -10.41 3.25 -1.29
CA ALA A 239 -10.59 4.51 -2.03
C ALA A 239 -10.57 4.28 -3.54
N ALA A 240 -9.61 3.49 -4.01
CA ALA A 240 -9.44 3.15 -5.41
C ALA A 240 -10.63 2.43 -6.04
N THR A 241 -11.31 1.58 -5.27
CA THR A 241 -12.41 0.73 -5.77
C THR A 241 -13.77 1.25 -5.36
N GLY A 242 -13.86 2.47 -4.81
CA GLY A 242 -15.11 3.05 -4.31
C GLY A 242 -15.76 2.22 -3.21
N GLY A 243 -14.95 1.57 -2.35
CA GLY A 243 -15.45 0.81 -1.21
C GLY A 243 -16.02 -0.58 -1.54
N ARG A 244 -16.02 -1.02 -2.81
CA ARG A 244 -16.57 -2.31 -3.23
C ARG A 244 -15.77 -3.51 -2.68
N PRO A 245 -16.31 -4.34 -1.77
CA PRO A 245 -15.54 -5.37 -1.08
C PRO A 245 -14.82 -6.37 -1.98
N MET A 246 -15.47 -6.84 -3.04
CA MET A 246 -14.88 -7.78 -4.00
C MET A 246 -13.66 -7.18 -4.72
N ALA A 247 -13.75 -5.92 -5.14
CA ALA A 247 -12.65 -5.25 -5.83
C ALA A 247 -11.47 -4.98 -4.88
N ILE A 248 -11.74 -4.66 -3.62
CA ILE A 248 -10.71 -4.45 -2.58
C ILE A 248 -9.90 -5.72 -2.36
N LYS A 249 -10.58 -6.85 -2.15
CA LYS A 249 -9.91 -8.14 -1.95
C LYS A 249 -9.07 -8.52 -3.17
N ALA A 250 -9.61 -8.34 -4.38
CA ALA A 250 -8.88 -8.61 -5.62
C ALA A 250 -7.59 -7.79 -5.73
N VAL A 251 -7.64 -6.50 -5.44
CA VAL A 251 -6.48 -5.59 -5.46
C VAL A 251 -5.39 -6.06 -4.48
N LEU A 252 -5.78 -6.44 -3.25
CA LEU A 252 -4.83 -6.89 -2.24
C LEU A 252 -4.23 -8.25 -2.58
N VAL A 253 -5.02 -9.20 -3.09
CA VAL A 253 -4.54 -10.53 -3.48
C VAL A 253 -3.55 -10.43 -4.65
N ARG A 254 -3.87 -9.66 -5.69
CA ARG A 254 -3.00 -9.44 -6.85
C ARG A 254 -1.63 -8.88 -6.46
N ASN A 255 -1.61 -7.99 -5.46
CA ASN A 255 -0.38 -7.41 -4.94
C ASN A 255 0.34 -8.29 -3.90
N ARG A 256 -0.10 -9.54 -3.69
CA ARG A 256 0.42 -10.49 -2.69
C ARG A 256 0.25 -10.01 -1.25
N LEU A 257 -0.78 -9.21 -0.99
CA LEU A 257 -1.09 -8.59 0.31
C LEU A 257 -2.31 -9.22 0.98
N LYS A 258 -2.66 -10.47 0.63
CA LYS A 258 -3.82 -11.21 1.17
C LYS A 258 -3.85 -11.28 2.71
N LYS A 259 -2.69 -11.20 3.36
CA LYS A 259 -2.57 -11.22 4.82
C LYS A 259 -3.17 -9.97 5.48
N ILE A 260 -3.15 -8.82 4.79
CA ILE A 260 -3.78 -7.58 5.27
C ILE A 260 -5.28 -7.79 5.52
N ILE A 261 -5.95 -8.58 4.67
CA ILE A 261 -7.38 -8.91 4.83
C ILE A 261 -7.61 -9.59 6.18
N LYS A 262 -6.81 -10.60 6.50
CA LYS A 262 -6.95 -11.37 7.75
C LYS A 262 -6.52 -10.58 8.99
N GLU A 263 -5.40 -9.88 8.93
CA GLU A 263 -4.81 -9.24 10.11
C GLU A 263 -5.59 -8.00 10.55
N LEU A 264 -6.19 -7.28 9.59
CA LEU A 264 -7.04 -6.13 9.87
C LEU A 264 -8.53 -6.49 10.02
N ASP A 265 -8.89 -7.77 9.98
CA ASP A 265 -10.28 -8.25 9.92
C ASP A 265 -11.12 -7.49 8.86
N LEU A 266 -10.53 -7.25 7.67
CA LEU A 266 -11.20 -6.43 6.65
C LEU A 266 -12.55 -7.01 6.26
N ASP A 267 -12.74 -8.33 6.31
CA ASP A 267 -14.03 -8.97 6.00
C ASP A 267 -15.18 -8.36 6.83
N LYS A 268 -14.99 -8.17 8.14
CA LYS A 268 -15.99 -7.55 9.02
C LYS A 268 -16.22 -6.08 8.72
N ILE A 269 -15.15 -5.36 8.40
CA ILE A 269 -15.23 -3.93 8.05
C ILE A 269 -16.04 -3.77 6.75
N LEU A 270 -15.80 -4.63 5.78
CA LEU A 270 -16.45 -4.60 4.47
C LEU A 270 -17.92 -5.00 4.55
N GLU A 271 -18.27 -6.01 5.35
CA GLU A 271 -19.66 -6.40 5.64
C GLU A 271 -20.47 -5.25 6.27
N ASN A 272 -19.85 -4.51 7.19
CA ASN A 272 -20.49 -3.34 7.81
C ASN A 272 -20.74 -2.21 6.78
N ILE A 273 -19.83 -2.02 5.83
CA ILE A 273 -19.99 -1.01 4.77
C ILE A 273 -21.09 -1.40 3.79
N GLU A 274 -21.16 -2.68 3.40
CA GLU A 274 -22.25 -3.19 2.55
C GLU A 274 -23.61 -3.02 3.22
N SER A 275 -23.69 -3.30 4.52
CA SER A 275 -24.92 -3.15 5.30
C SER A 275 -25.37 -1.68 5.38
N GLN A 276 -24.43 -0.76 5.64
CA GLN A 276 -24.72 0.69 5.70
C GLN A 276 -25.12 1.28 4.33
N ASN A 277 -24.49 0.82 3.25
CA ASN A 277 -24.84 1.27 1.90
C ASN A 277 -26.24 0.75 1.49
N ALA A 278 -26.57 -0.50 1.82
CA ALA A 278 -27.90 -1.06 1.57
C ALA A 278 -29.00 -0.33 2.35
N GLU A 279 -28.75 0.03 3.62
CA GLU A 279 -29.71 0.82 4.43
C GLU A 279 -29.93 2.24 3.90
N ASN A 280 -28.92 2.84 3.27
CA ASN A 280 -29.03 4.18 2.70
C ASN A 280 -29.74 4.18 1.33
N GLU A 281 -29.64 3.11 0.54
CA GLU A 281 -30.40 2.94 -0.71
C GLU A 281 -31.90 2.69 -0.47
N ILE A 282 -32.29 2.13 0.69
CA ILE A 282 -33.69 1.89 1.06
C ILE A 282 -34.41 3.19 1.52
N LYS A 283 -33.66 4.26 1.82
CA LYS A 283 -34.19 5.53 2.34
C LYS A 283 -34.34 6.63 1.28
N LEU A 284 -34.05 6.35 0.02
CA LEU A 284 -34.24 7.23 -1.15
C LEU A 284 -35.43 6.76 -1.98
#